data_AF-A0A537GC93-F1
#
_entry.id   AF-A0A537GC93-F1
#
_cell.length_a   1.000
_cell.length_b   1.000
_cell.length_c   1.000
_cell.angle_alpha   90.00
_cell.angle_beta   90.00
_cell.angle_gamma   90.00
#
_symmetry.space_group_name_H-M   'P 1'
#
loop_
_entity.id
_entity.type
_entity.pdbx_description
1 polymer ?
#
loop_
_entity_poly.entity_id
_entity_poly.type
_entity_poly.pdbx_seq_one_letter_code
_entity_poly.pdbx_strand_id
1 'polypeptide(L)'
;MVNGPIVSSDSTMMIQKAIKRHGSYPTKKEVWNRLPRRMQYQTFNRVLDYLESSGKILLDKDGSIVWTFPDNEKLERLLKSSPKLR
;
A
#
# COMPACT_ATOMS: atom_id res chain seq x y z
N MET A 1 -28.39 -1.63 0.82
CA MET A 1 -27.34 -1.49 1.86
C MET A 1 -25.99 -1.68 1.20
N VAL A 2 -25.33 -0.60 0.80
CA VAL A 2 -23.94 -0.68 0.33
C VAL A 2 -23.07 -0.79 1.57
N ASN A 3 -22.55 -1.98 1.85
CA ASN A 3 -21.63 -2.20 2.96
C ASN A 3 -20.27 -1.59 2.59
N GLY A 4 -20.14 -0.27 2.76
CA GLY A 4 -18.85 0.40 2.77
C GLY A 4 -18.00 -0.12 3.94
N PRO A 5 -16.68 -0.26 3.79
CA PRO A 5 -15.88 -1.06 4.69
C PRO A 5 -15.76 -0.40 6.07
N ILE A 6 -16.10 -1.14 7.11
CA ILE A 6 -15.77 -0.82 8.50
C ILE A 6 -14.26 -1.07 8.67
N VAL A 7 -13.43 -0.18 8.12
CA VAL A 7 -11.99 -0.13 8.36
C VAL A 7 -11.72 0.97 9.36
N SER A 8 -11.24 0.64 10.56
CA SER A 8 -10.81 1.64 11.52
C SER A 8 -9.64 2.43 10.93
N SER A 9 -9.68 3.76 11.04
CA SER A 9 -8.65 4.68 10.52
C SER A 9 -7.23 4.26 10.92
N ASP A 10 -7.08 3.69 12.11
CA ASP A 10 -5.81 3.18 12.64
C ASP A 10 -5.25 2.00 11.83
N SER A 11 -6.10 1.07 11.40
CA SER A 11 -5.68 -0.11 10.62
C SER A 11 -5.14 0.30 9.25
N THR A 12 -5.85 1.22 8.59
CA THR A 12 -5.42 1.78 7.30
C THR A 12 -4.10 2.54 7.45
N MET A 13 -3.92 3.31 8.53
CA MET A 13 -2.67 4.02 8.79
C MET A 13 -1.50 3.09 9.10
N MET A 14 -1.74 2.01 9.85
CA MET A 14 -0.72 0.99 10.14
C MET A 14 -0.22 0.30 8.88
N ILE A 15 -1.13 -0.11 7.99
CA ILE A 15 -0.79 -0.80 6.74
C ILE A 15 -0.03 0.13 5.80
N GLN A 16 -0.48 1.38 5.62
CA GLN A 16 0.25 2.36 4.82
C GLN A 16 1.67 2.60 5.34
N LYS A 17 1.86 2.72 6.66
CA LYS A 17 3.20 2.84 7.26
C LYS A 17 4.07 1.61 7.01
N ALA A 18 3.49 0.41 7.10
CA ALA A 18 4.21 -0.85 6.86
C ALA A 18 4.68 -0.97 5.39
N ILE A 19 3.86 -0.55 4.43
CA ILE A 19 4.21 -0.52 3.00
C ILE A 19 5.32 0.51 2.75
N LYS A 20 5.16 1.75 3.24
CA LYS A 20 6.12 2.85 2.98
C LYS A 20 7.49 2.64 3.60
N ARG A 21 7.58 2.00 4.77
CA ARG A 21 8.86 1.72 5.44
C ARG A 21 9.74 0.72 4.71
N HIS A 22 9.24 0.03 3.68
CA HIS A 22 9.99 -1.04 3.04
C HIS A 22 11.17 -0.58 2.17
N GLY A 23 11.23 0.68 1.72
CA GLY A 23 12.27 1.20 0.80
C GLY A 23 12.27 0.57 -0.62
N SER A 24 11.69 -0.62 -0.75
CA SER A 24 11.50 -1.45 -1.94
C SER A 24 10.01 -1.81 -2.10
N TYR A 25 9.66 -2.66 -3.07
CA TYR A 25 8.29 -3.14 -3.28
C TYR A 25 8.05 -4.41 -2.45
N PRO A 26 7.44 -4.33 -1.24
CA PRO A 26 7.23 -5.51 -0.42
C PRO A 26 6.14 -6.39 -1.02
N THR A 27 6.29 -7.69 -0.86
CA THR A 27 5.17 -8.61 -1.06
C THR A 27 4.10 -8.44 0.01
N LYS A 28 2.88 -8.87 -0.30
CA LYS A 28 1.77 -8.95 0.65
C LYS A 28 2.14 -9.66 1.96
N LYS A 29 2.95 -10.72 1.87
CA LYS A 29 3.45 -11.50 3.03
C LYS A 29 4.41 -10.68 3.89
N GLU A 30 5.31 -9.93 3.27
CA GLU A 30 6.28 -9.09 3.98
C GLU A 30 5.62 -7.91 4.70
N VAL A 31 4.56 -7.34 4.12
CA VAL A 31 3.74 -6.33 4.81
C VAL A 31 3.00 -6.97 5.98
N TRP A 32 2.34 -8.10 5.75
CA TRP A 32 1.59 -8.83 6.79
C TRP A 32 2.46 -9.16 8.02
N ASN A 33 3.68 -9.66 7.79
CA ASN A 33 4.60 -10.03 8.88
C ASN A 33 5.06 -8.85 9.75
N ARG A 34 4.92 -7.61 9.27
CA ARG A 34 5.28 -6.38 10.01
C ARG A 34 4.11 -5.77 10.75
N LEU A 35 2.89 -6.29 10.56
CA LEU A 35 1.71 -5.78 11.23
C LEU A 35 1.58 -6.36 12.65
N PRO A 36 0.88 -5.65 13.55
CA PRO A 36 0.60 -6.16 14.89
C PRO A 36 -0.17 -7.49 14.81
N ARG A 37 0.20 -8.46 15.65
CA ARG A 37 -0.42 -9.80 15.68
C ARG A 37 -1.93 -9.82 15.94
N ARG A 38 -2.50 -8.70 16.42
CA ARG A 38 -3.94 -8.54 16.68
C ARG A 38 -4.75 -8.19 15.43
N MET A 39 -4.10 -7.85 14.32
CA MET A 39 -4.80 -7.51 13.08
C MET A 39 -5.42 -8.75 12.46
N GLN A 40 -6.67 -8.65 12.00
CA GLN A 40 -7.32 -9.72 11.27
C GLN A 40 -6.91 -9.70 9.79
N TYR A 41 -6.64 -10.87 9.22
CA TYR A 41 -6.21 -10.99 7.82
C TYR A 41 -7.25 -10.44 6.84
N GLN A 42 -8.53 -10.60 7.16
CA GLN A 42 -9.62 -10.04 6.35
C GLN A 42 -9.57 -8.50 6.30
N THR A 43 -9.30 -7.84 7.43
CA THR A 43 -9.16 -6.38 7.50
C THR A 43 -7.96 -5.92 6.67
N PHE A 44 -6.85 -6.64 6.74
CA PHE A 44 -5.68 -6.36 5.92
C PHE A 44 -6.00 -6.42 4.42
N ASN A 45 -6.70 -7.48 3.97
CA ASN A 45 -7.12 -7.60 2.58
C ASN A 45 -8.03 -6.45 2.16
N ARG A 46 -9.07 -6.14 2.95
CA ARG A 46 -10.00 -5.04 2.65
C ARG A 46 -9.30 -3.69 2.52
N VAL A 47 -8.27 -3.44 3.35
CA VAL A 47 -7.48 -2.20 3.24
C VAL A 47 -6.63 -2.20 1.97
N LEU A 48 -6.00 -3.32 1.61
CA LEU A 48 -5.27 -3.41 0.35
C LEU A 48 -6.20 -3.18 -0.85
N ASP A 49 -7.37 -3.82 -0.86
CA ASP A 49 -8.37 -3.65 -1.92
C ASP A 49 -8.80 -2.17 -2.03
N TYR A 50 -8.99 -1.49 -0.89
CA TYR A 50 -9.31 -0.06 -0.87
C TYR A 50 -8.15 0.83 -1.37
N LEU A 51 -6.91 0.51 -1.01
CA LEU A 51 -5.74 1.26 -1.46
C LEU A 51 -5.51 1.09 -2.97
N GLU A 52 -5.73 -0.13 -3.48
CA GLU A 52 -5.65 -0.44 -4.91
C GLU A 52 -6.78 0.24 -5.69
N SER A 53 -8.03 0.09 -5.25
CA SER A 53 -9.19 0.72 -5.90
C SER A 53 -9.13 2.25 -5.89
N SER A 54 -8.41 2.84 -4.92
CA SER A 54 -8.17 4.29 -4.84
C SER A 54 -6.89 4.74 -5.52
N GLY A 55 -6.18 3.85 -6.23
CA GLY A 55 -4.99 4.14 -7.01
C GLY A 55 -3.74 4.50 -6.21
N LYS A 56 -3.73 4.23 -4.89
CA LYS A 56 -2.58 4.52 -4.01
C LYS A 56 -1.51 3.46 -4.05
N ILE A 57 -1.91 2.23 -4.38
CA ILE A 57 -1.01 1.12 -4.63
C ILE A 57 -1.35 0.44 -5.94
N LEU A 58 -0.37 -0.24 -6.51
CA LEU A 58 -0.52 -1.22 -7.57
C LEU A 58 0.00 -2.56 -7.04
N LEU A 59 -0.74 -3.64 -7.27
CA LEU A 59 -0.27 -5.00 -7.05
C LEU A 59 0.38 -5.52 -8.34
N ASP A 60 1.66 -5.86 -8.27
CA ASP A 60 2.38 -6.48 -9.39
C ASP A 60 2.08 -7.99 -9.45
N LYS A 61 2.38 -8.63 -10.59
CA LYS A 61 2.04 -10.04 -10.89
C LYS A 61 2.71 -11.03 -9.94
N ASP A 62 3.86 -10.67 -9.39
CA ASP A 62 4.63 -11.39 -8.38
C ASP A 62 4.11 -11.17 -6.95
N GLY A 63 3.06 -10.36 -6.77
CA GLY A 63 2.44 -10.07 -5.48
C GLY A 63 3.15 -8.97 -4.68
N SER A 64 4.06 -8.24 -5.34
CA SER A 64 4.72 -7.04 -4.82
C SER A 64 3.76 -5.85 -4.81
N ILE A 65 3.83 -5.05 -3.75
CA ILE A 65 3.01 -3.86 -3.55
C ILE A 65 3.85 -2.64 -3.94
N VAL A 66 3.44 -1.97 -5.01
CA VAL A 66 4.04 -0.73 -5.48
C VAL A 66 3.22 0.45 -4.95
N TRP A 67 3.84 1.34 -4.19
CA TRP A 67 3.18 2.56 -3.71
C TRP A 67 3.25 3.63 -4.83
N THR A 68 2.11 4.05 -5.36
CA THR A 68 2.01 4.92 -6.56
C THR A 68 1.60 6.36 -6.25
N PHE A 69 1.15 6.63 -5.02
CA PHE A 69 0.71 7.96 -4.63
C PHE A 69 1.92 8.94 -4.51
N PRO A 70 1.80 10.22 -4.90
CA PRO A 70 2.92 11.18 -5.00
C PRO A 70 3.58 11.54 -3.66
N ASP A 71 3.06 11.07 -2.53
CA ASP A 71 3.78 11.12 -1.26
C ASP A 71 4.85 10.01 -1.13
N ASN A 72 5.08 9.26 -2.21
CA ASN A 72 6.20 8.34 -2.34
C ASN A 72 7.50 9.10 -2.64
N GLU A 73 8.36 9.26 -1.63
CA GLU A 73 9.69 9.86 -1.81
C GLU A 73 10.50 9.20 -2.95
N LYS A 74 10.34 7.89 -3.17
CA LYS A 74 11.03 7.17 -4.24
C LYS A 74 10.45 7.48 -5.62
N LEU A 75 9.12 7.54 -5.75
CA LEU A 75 8.48 7.93 -7.01
C LEU A 75 8.80 9.40 -7.33
N GLU A 76 8.75 10.28 -6.34
CA GLU A 76 9.15 11.68 -6.48
C GLU A 76 10.59 11.81 -6.96
N ARG A 77 11.51 11.03 -6.39
CA ARG A 77 12.90 10.97 -6.86
C ARG A 77 12.98 10.46 -8.30
N LEU A 78 12.24 9.40 -8.65
CA LEU A 78 12.20 8.84 -10.00
C LEU A 78 11.58 9.80 -11.02
N LEU A 79 10.50 10.49 -10.69
CA LEU A 79 9.86 11.50 -11.54
C LEU A 79 10.79 12.70 -11.75
N LYS A 80 11.51 13.12 -10.69
CA LYS A 80 12.53 14.18 -10.80
C LYS A 80 13.74 13.75 -11.62
N SER A 81 14.13 12.47 -11.55
CA SER A 81 15.29 11.95 -12.28
C SER A 81 14.97 11.46 -13.68
N SER A 82 13.70 11.24 -14.02
CA SER A 82 13.30 10.76 -15.34
C SER A 82 13.38 11.90 -16.36
N PRO A 83 14.05 11.71 -17.52
CA PRO A 83 13.98 12.69 -18.59
C PRO A 83 12.52 12.85 -19.00
N LYS A 84 12.02 14.09 -18.99
CA LYS A 84 10.64 14.38 -19.39
C LYS A 84 10.38 13.74 -20.73
N LEU A 85 9.46 12.78 -20.77
CA LEU A 85 8.90 12.28 -22.02
C LEU A 85 8.26 13.49 -22.70
N ARG A 86 8.90 13.95 -23.78
CA ARG A 86 8.46 15.05 -24.64
C ARG A 86 7.47 14.54 -25.65
#